data_AF-A0A956ECD6-F1
#
_entry.id   AF-A0A956ECD6-F1
#
_cell.length_a   1.000
_cell.length_b   1.000
_cell.length_c   1.000
_cell.angle_alpha   90.00
_cell.angle_beta   90.00
_cell.angle_gamma   90.00
#
_symmetry.space_group_name_H-M   'P 1'
#
loop_
_entity.id
_entity.type
_entity.pdbx_description
1 polymer ?
#
loop_
_entity_poly.entity_id
_entity_poly.type
_entity_poly.pdbx_seq_one_letter_code
_entity_poly.pdbx_strand_id
1 'polypeptide(L)'
;MSDDEERLQARLGRRAIVMEVDGFRPPDDPMSSRFGHVGFGLPGETWPESGGKAMLPLCQINLTELPFRPPRLGDVDFITVFIDQHDLPFDSPNVE
;
A
#
# COMPACT_ATOMS: atom_id res chain seq x y z
N MET A 1 -2.73 26.93 14.14
CA MET A 1 -3.73 26.50 13.14
C MET A 1 -4.70 27.64 12.97
N SER A 2 -5.01 28.07 11.76
CA SER A 2 -5.97 29.16 11.53
C SER A 2 -7.41 28.64 11.56
N ASP A 3 -8.39 29.53 11.80
CA ASP A 3 -9.82 29.20 11.75
C ASP A 3 -10.23 28.53 10.41
N ASP A 4 -9.54 28.88 9.31
CA ASP A 4 -9.79 28.30 7.99
C ASP A 4 -9.26 26.86 7.87
N GLU A 5 -8.10 26.56 8.46
CA GLU A 5 -7.55 25.19 8.49
C GLU A 5 -8.45 24.25 9.30
N GLU A 6 -8.96 24.72 10.44
CA GLU A 6 -9.91 23.98 11.27
C GLU A 6 -11.22 23.69 10.53
N ARG A 7 -11.79 24.69 9.84
CA ARG A 7 -12.99 24.50 9.01
C ARG A 7 -12.77 23.51 7.87
N LEU A 8 -11.59 23.52 7.24
CA LEU A 8 -11.26 22.59 6.17
C LEU A 8 -11.10 21.16 6.71
N GLN A 9 -10.40 20.98 7.83
CA GLN A 9 -10.22 19.67 8.45
C GLN A 9 -11.56 19.07 8.90
N ALA A 10 -12.45 19.87 9.49
CA ALA A 10 -13.77 19.41 9.88
C ALA A 10 -14.63 18.96 8.69
N ARG A 11 -14.53 19.67 7.55
CA ARG A 11 -15.34 19.40 6.36
C ARG A 11 -14.80 18.29 5.47
N LEU A 12 -13.47 18.16 5.38
CA LEU A 12 -12.79 17.25 4.43
C LEU A 12 -12.04 16.12 5.11
N GLY A 13 -11.90 16.17 6.43
CA GLY A 13 -11.20 15.17 7.22
C GLY A 13 -11.79 13.78 7.00
N ARG A 14 -10.92 12.83 6.65
CA ARG A 14 -11.26 11.42 6.56
C ARG A 14 -10.35 10.67 7.52
N ARG A 15 -10.89 9.64 8.17
CA ARG A 15 -10.05 8.71 8.94
C ARG A 15 -9.06 8.07 7.97
N ALA A 16 -7.79 8.15 8.32
CA ALA A 16 -6.70 7.51 7.62
C ALA A 16 -5.93 6.63 8.60
N ILE A 17 -5.22 5.64 8.06
CA ILE A 17 -4.30 4.80 8.82
C ILE A 17 -2.90 5.20 8.37
N VAL A 18 -2.05 5.50 9.35
CA VAL A 18 -0.65 5.79 9.10
C VAL A 18 0.11 4.47 9.23
N MET A 19 0.84 4.09 8.18
CA MET A 19 1.78 2.98 8.21
C MET A 19 3.18 3.55 8.27
N GLU A 20 3.90 3.26 9.35
CA GLU A 20 5.30 3.66 9.51
C GLU A 20 6.19 2.62 8.84
N VAL A 21 7.02 3.05 7.90
CA VAL A 21 7.86 2.17 7.05
C VAL A 21 9.32 2.12 7.54
N ASP A 22 9.65 2.84 8.61
CA ASP A 22 11.02 3.00 9.12
C ASP A 22 11.17 2.51 10.57
N GLY A 23 12.39 2.16 10.97
CA GLY A 23 12.75 1.92 12.38
C GLY A 23 12.73 0.47 12.88
N PHE A 24 12.25 -0.52 12.10
CA PHE A 24 12.23 -1.93 12.52
C PHE A 24 12.27 -2.91 11.35
N ARG A 25 12.88 -4.09 11.55
CA ARG A 25 12.79 -5.21 10.59
C ARG A 25 11.37 -5.78 10.65
N PRO A 26 10.61 -5.87 9.54
CA PRO A 26 9.28 -6.46 9.56
C PRO A 26 9.29 -7.84 10.23
N PRO A 27 8.26 -8.20 11.02
CA PRO A 27 8.17 -9.53 11.63
C PRO A 27 8.40 -10.63 10.60
N ASP A 28 8.99 -11.75 11.02
CA ASP A 28 9.24 -12.90 10.14
C ASP A 28 7.94 -13.53 9.60
N ASP A 29 6.77 -13.12 10.11
CA ASP A 29 5.47 -13.53 9.60
C ASP A 29 5.26 -13.08 8.13
N PRO A 30 5.09 -14.04 7.20
CA PRO A 30 4.82 -13.76 5.79
C PRO A 30 3.53 -12.97 5.54
N MET A 31 2.58 -12.98 6.49
CA MET A 31 1.30 -12.29 6.38
C MET A 31 1.36 -10.84 6.87
N SER A 32 2.47 -10.37 7.43
CA SER A 32 2.59 -8.98 7.87
C SER A 32 2.50 -7.99 6.71
N SER A 33 2.01 -6.78 6.97
CA SER A 33 2.10 -5.67 6.00
C SER A 33 3.58 -5.36 5.69
N ARG A 34 3.94 -5.26 4.40
CA ARG A 34 5.33 -5.03 3.96
C ARG A 34 5.37 -4.11 2.75
N PHE A 35 6.30 -3.16 2.78
CA PHE A 35 6.64 -2.32 1.63
C PHE A 35 7.81 -2.95 0.85
N GLY A 36 7.79 -2.84 -0.48
CA GLY A 36 8.81 -3.39 -1.39
C GLY A 36 8.78 -4.92 -1.56
N HIS A 37 7.79 -5.62 -1.00
CA HIS A 37 7.71 -7.07 -1.07
C HIS A 37 6.26 -7.56 -1.10
N VAL A 38 6.02 -8.63 -1.85
CA VAL A 38 4.83 -9.48 -1.77
C VAL A 38 5.31 -10.93 -1.71
N GLY A 39 4.95 -11.64 -0.64
CA GLY A 39 5.41 -13.00 -0.36
C GLY A 39 4.29 -14.01 -0.17
N PHE A 40 3.04 -13.62 -0.47
CA PHE A 40 1.85 -14.43 -0.25
C PHE A 40 1.03 -14.57 -1.55
N GLY A 41 0.46 -15.75 -1.75
CA GLY A 41 -0.44 -16.08 -2.85
C GLY A 41 -1.05 -17.47 -2.62
N LEU A 42 -2.23 -17.71 -3.18
CA LEU A 42 -2.89 -19.00 -3.10
C LEU A 42 -2.22 -20.03 -4.03
N PRO A 43 -2.31 -21.34 -3.71
CA PRO A 43 -1.88 -22.38 -4.64
C PRO A 43 -2.59 -22.24 -6.00
N GLY A 44 -1.81 -22.12 -7.07
CA GLY A 44 -2.34 -21.93 -8.44
C GLY A 44 -2.68 -20.49 -8.81
N GLU A 45 -2.50 -19.53 -7.90
CA GLU A 45 -2.57 -18.11 -8.24
C GLU A 45 -1.39 -17.74 -9.15
N THR A 46 -1.67 -16.91 -10.14
CA THR A 46 -0.66 -16.48 -11.12
C THR A 46 -0.11 -15.13 -10.71
N TRP A 47 1.19 -14.94 -10.86
CA TRP A 47 1.81 -13.65 -10.63
C TRP A 47 1.28 -12.61 -11.63
N PRO A 48 0.97 -11.37 -11.22
CA PRO A 48 0.50 -10.35 -12.15
C PRO A 48 1.53 -10.03 -13.24
N GLU A 49 1.05 -9.88 -14.48
CA GLU A 49 1.87 -9.58 -15.65
C GLU A 49 1.40 -8.30 -16.35
N SER A 50 2.36 -7.54 -16.88
CA SER A 50 2.13 -6.42 -17.81
C SER A 50 3.03 -6.62 -19.03
N GLY A 51 2.46 -6.54 -20.24
CA GLY A 51 3.22 -6.73 -21.48
C GLY A 51 3.95 -8.07 -21.59
N GLY A 52 3.42 -9.14 -20.97
CA GLY A 52 4.04 -10.48 -20.95
C GLY A 52 5.26 -10.60 -20.03
N LYS A 53 5.45 -9.65 -19.10
CA LYS A 53 6.49 -9.71 -18.07
C LYS A 53 5.86 -9.63 -16.68
N ALA A 54 6.43 -10.35 -15.73
CA ALA A 54 6.04 -10.29 -14.32
C ALA A 54 6.15 -8.85 -13.77
N MET A 55 5.13 -8.38 -13.07
CA MET A 55 5.13 -7.06 -12.43
C MET A 55 5.98 -7.06 -11.17
N LEU A 56 6.47 -5.89 -10.78
CA LEU A 56 7.28 -5.71 -9.57
C LEU A 56 6.38 -5.52 -8.35
N PRO A 57 6.68 -6.17 -7.21
CA PRO A 57 5.90 -6.01 -5.99
C PRO A 57 6.17 -4.65 -5.36
N LEU A 58 5.12 -3.87 -5.15
CA LEU A 58 5.21 -2.57 -4.46
C LEU A 58 4.96 -2.72 -2.97
N CYS A 59 3.90 -3.41 -2.57
CA CYS A 59 3.61 -3.71 -1.17
C CYS A 59 2.55 -4.80 -1.01
N GLN A 60 2.51 -5.38 0.19
CA GLN A 60 1.37 -6.14 0.70
C GLN A 60 0.83 -5.49 1.96
N ILE A 61 -0.49 -5.51 2.14
CA ILE A 61 -1.18 -4.90 3.28
C ILE A 61 -2.14 -5.93 3.86
N ASN A 62 -1.91 -6.29 5.12
CA ASN A 62 -2.83 -7.13 5.88
C ASN A 62 -3.92 -6.28 6.51
N LEU A 63 -5.15 -6.39 5.99
CA LEU A 63 -6.29 -5.62 6.46
C LEU A 63 -6.85 -6.12 7.80
N THR A 64 -6.43 -7.30 8.28
CA THR A 64 -6.88 -7.86 9.58
C THR A 64 -6.13 -7.22 10.75
N GLU A 65 -4.94 -6.66 10.50
CA GLU A 65 -4.07 -6.03 11.51
C GLU A 65 -4.33 -4.52 11.67
N LEU A 66 -5.16 -3.94 10.79
CA LEU A 66 -5.41 -2.51 10.78
C LEU A 66 -6.29 -2.06 11.98
N PRO A 67 -6.05 -0.86 12.54
CA PRO A 67 -6.80 -0.36 13.70
C PRO A 67 -8.29 -0.13 13.41
N PHE A 68 -8.67 -0.06 12.14
CA PHE A 68 -10.05 -0.13 11.68
C PHE A 68 -10.09 -0.57 10.22
N ARG A 69 -11.18 -1.23 9.82
CA ARG A 69 -11.41 -1.64 8.44
C ARG A 69 -12.44 -0.72 7.77
N PRO A 70 -12.11 -0.07 6.64
CA PRO A 70 -13.10 0.68 5.88
C PRO A 70 -14.28 -0.23 5.49
N PRO A 71 -15.54 0.21 5.61
CA PRO A 71 -16.69 -0.68 5.36
C PRO A 71 -16.69 -1.33 3.97
N ARG A 72 -16.13 -0.64 2.97
CA ARG A 72 -16.03 -1.14 1.58
C ARG A 72 -14.98 -2.23 1.38
N LEU A 73 -14.16 -2.50 2.38
CA LEU A 73 -13.15 -3.56 2.38
C LEU A 73 -13.52 -4.67 3.38
N GLY A 74 -14.78 -4.74 3.80
CA GLY A 74 -15.22 -5.68 4.84
C GLY A 74 -14.97 -7.16 4.49
N ASP A 75 -15.02 -7.48 3.21
CA ASP A 75 -14.84 -8.79 2.58
C ASP A 75 -13.43 -9.02 2.03
N VAL A 76 -12.50 -8.09 2.25
CA VAL A 76 -11.10 -8.17 1.81
C VAL A 76 -10.21 -8.28 3.03
N ASP A 77 -9.40 -9.34 3.10
CA ASP A 77 -8.42 -9.52 4.18
C ASP A 77 -7.02 -9.05 3.79
N PHE A 78 -6.71 -9.03 2.50
CA PHE A 78 -5.37 -8.74 2.02
C PHE A 78 -5.40 -7.94 0.72
N ILE A 79 -4.48 -6.98 0.61
CA ILE A 79 -4.25 -6.23 -0.63
C ILE A 79 -2.78 -6.39 -1.01
N THR A 80 -2.53 -6.82 -2.24
CA THR A 80 -1.21 -6.83 -2.85
C THR A 80 -1.19 -5.81 -3.99
N VAL A 81 -0.13 -5.00 -4.05
CA VAL A 81 0.03 -3.96 -5.06
C VAL A 81 1.28 -4.26 -5.85
N PHE A 82 1.13 -4.22 -7.18
CA PHE A 82 2.22 -4.43 -8.13
C PHE A 82 2.27 -3.26 -9.09
N ILE A 83 3.46 -2.97 -9.60
CA ILE A 83 3.69 -1.95 -10.63
C ILE A 83 4.33 -2.58 -11.86
N ASP A 84 4.00 -2.04 -13.03
CA ASP A 84 4.70 -2.41 -14.24
C ASP A 84 6.18 -2.00 -14.15
N GLN A 85 7.03 -2.73 -14.85
CA GLN A 85 8.46 -2.47 -14.96
C GLN A 85 8.84 -1.75 -16.27
N HIS A 86 7.88 -1.44 -17.15
CA HIS A 86 8.17 -0.79 -18.43
C HIS A 86 8.74 0.64 -18.26
N ASP A 87 8.14 1.45 -17.40
CA ASP A 87 8.60 2.81 -17.10
C ASP A 87 8.47 3.07 -15.59
N LEU A 88 9.55 2.78 -14.88
CA LEU A 88 9.57 3.01 -13.43
C LEU A 88 9.73 4.51 -13.17
N PRO A 89 8.97 5.05 -12.20
CA PRO A 89 9.11 6.46 -11.83
C PRO A 89 10.50 6.66 -11.21
N PHE A 90 11.40 7.26 -11.98
CA PHE A 90 12.67 7.75 -11.48
C PHE A 90 12.51 9.22 -11.10
N ASP A 91 12.88 9.56 -9.87
CA ASP A 91 13.01 10.94 -9.45
C ASP A 91 14.10 11.61 -10.28
N SER A 92 13.68 12.38 -11.28
CA SER A 92 14.54 13.20 -12.11
C SER A 92 14.32 14.65 -11.68
N PRO A 93 15.36 15.51 -11.67
CA PRO A 93 15.19 16.91 -11.34
C PRO A 93 14.08 17.52 -12.20
N ASN A 94 13.14 18.24 -11.56
CA ASN A 94 12.25 19.12 -12.30
C ASN A 94 13.14 20.13 -13.02
N VAL A 95 13.16 20.09 -14.35
CA VAL A 95 13.96 21.00 -15.17
C VAL A 95 13.56 22.45 -14.84
N GLU A 96 14.52 23.30 -14.49
CA GLU A 96 14.33 24.75 -14.28
C GLU A 96 13.97 25.50 -15.57
#